data_AF-A0A348NTK7-F1
#
_entry.id   AF-A0A348NTK7-F1
#
_cell.length_a   1.000
_cell.length_b   1.000
_cell.length_c   1.000
_cell.angle_alpha   90.00
_cell.angle_beta   90.00
_cell.angle_gamma   90.00
#
_symmetry.space_group_name_H-M   'P 1'
#
loop_
_entity.id
_entity.type
_entity.pdbx_description
1 polymer ?
#
loop_
_entity_poly.entity_id
_entity_poly.type
_entity_poly.pdbx_seq_one_letter_code
_entity_poly.pdbx_strand_id
1 'polypeptide(L)'
;VAVVIGGAFTAIVNSIVSSIINPLVALFYRADAMGQFGPTIEGIYGQDVTFPLGDLISAVISFFAVAVVVYFVFVYPMNHIKALAAARAGLTEAAQEPKLPTEQEILIQIRDLLEKQSGTPPRA
;
A
#
# COMPACT_ATOMS: atom_id res chain seq x y z
N VAL A 1 -12.22 -12.53 5.06
CA VAL A 1 -11.90 -11.70 6.25
C VAL A 1 -11.03 -10.50 5.90
N ALA A 2 -9.88 -10.67 5.22
CA ALA A 2 -9.00 -9.57 4.82
C ALA A 2 -9.71 -8.42 4.06
N VAL A 3 -10.60 -8.76 3.11
CA VAL A 3 -11.37 -7.77 2.32
C VAL A 3 -12.30 -6.91 3.21
N VAL A 4 -12.91 -7.52 4.24
CA VAL A 4 -13.83 -6.83 5.14
C VAL A 4 -13.08 -5.86 6.06
N ILE A 5 -11.93 -6.27 6.58
CA ILE A 5 -11.08 -5.42 7.44
C ILE A 5 -10.50 -4.26 6.64
N GLY A 6 -10.02 -4.52 5.41
CA GLY A 6 -9.53 -3.48 4.51
C GLY A 6 -10.59 -2.42 4.18
N GLY A 7 -11.82 -2.85 3.91
CA GLY A 7 -12.95 -1.95 3.68
C GLY A 7 -13.30 -1.09 4.90
N ALA A 8 -13.39 -1.70 6.09
CA ALA A 8 -13.69 -0.98 7.34
C ALA A 8 -12.63 0.06 7.71
N PHE A 9 -11.34 -0.29 7.57
CA PHE A 9 -10.24 0.64 7.83
C PHE A 9 -10.26 1.82 6.85
N THR A 10 -10.46 1.54 5.56
CA THR A 10 -10.56 2.59 4.54
C THR A 10 -11.70 3.56 4.83
N ALA A 11 -12.85 3.05 5.31
CA ALA A 11 -13.98 3.87 5.72
C ALA A 11 -13.63 4.82 6.89
N ILE A 12 -12.91 4.34 7.90
CA ILE A 12 -12.47 5.16 9.04
C ILE A 12 -11.52 6.26 8.56
N VAL A 13 -10.53 5.93 7.74
CA VAL A 13 -9.57 6.93 7.25
C VAL A 13 -10.27 7.97 6.37
N ASN A 14 -11.15 7.54 5.46
CA ASN A 14 -11.95 8.46 4.64
C ASN A 14 -12.81 9.39 5.50
N SER A 15 -13.41 8.89 6.58
CA SER A 15 -14.20 9.72 7.51
C SER A 15 -13.35 10.79 8.20
N ILE A 16 -12.10 10.46 8.59
CA ILE A 16 -11.17 11.42 9.18
C ILE A 16 -10.80 12.50 8.15
N VAL A 17 -10.48 12.09 6.92
CA VAL A 17 -10.17 13.03 5.85
C VAL A 17 -11.35 13.94 5.56
N SER A 18 -12.54 13.38 5.36
CA SER A 18 -13.73 14.17 5.01
C SER A 18 -14.14 15.13 6.12
N SER A 19 -13.91 14.77 7.39
CA SER A 19 -14.37 15.55 8.55
C SER A 19 -13.35 16.56 9.06
N ILE A 20 -12.05 16.34 8.82
CA ILE A 20 -10.98 17.20 9.34
C ILE A 20 -10.20 17.84 8.20
N ILE A 21 -9.72 17.05 7.25
CA ILE A 21 -8.82 17.53 6.21
C ILE A 21 -9.58 18.35 5.15
N ASN A 22 -10.73 17.87 4.69
CA ASN A 22 -11.52 18.62 3.69
C ASN A 22 -11.95 20.00 4.21
N PRO A 23 -12.44 20.16 5.46
CA PRO A 23 -12.71 21.48 6.02
C PRO A 23 -11.46 22.36 6.18
N LEU A 24 -10.30 21.79 6.57
CA LEU A 24 -9.05 22.55 6.66
C LEU A 24 -8.59 23.05 5.29
N VAL A 25 -8.70 22.22 4.26
CA VAL A 25 -8.41 22.62 2.87
C VAL A 25 -9.40 23.70 2.43
N ALA A 26 -10.69 23.55 2.75
CA ALA A 26 -11.72 24.55 2.46
C ALA A 26 -11.52 25.88 3.20
N LEU A 27 -10.82 25.90 4.34
CA LEU A 27 -10.48 27.14 5.06
C LEU A 27 -9.41 27.97 4.33
N PHE A 28 -8.43 27.30 3.71
CA PHE A 28 -7.42 27.98 2.88
C PHE A 28 -7.90 28.19 1.43
N TYR A 29 -9.07 27.65 1.07
CA TYR A 29 -9.57 27.60 -0.30
C TYR A 29 -11.11 27.71 -0.35
N ARG A 30 -11.65 28.89 -0.67
CA ARG A 30 -13.10 29.11 -0.72
C ARG A 30 -13.68 28.51 -2.02
N ALA A 31 -14.48 27.46 -1.88
CA ALA A 31 -15.43 27.06 -2.91
C ALA A 31 -16.55 28.12 -3.02
N ASP A 32 -16.88 28.50 -4.25
CA ASP A 32 -18.11 29.25 -4.56
C ASP A 32 -19.34 28.46 -4.08
N ALA A 33 -20.46 29.13 -3.85
CA ALA A 33 -21.72 28.68 -3.25
C ALA A 33 -22.34 27.40 -3.88
N MET A 34 -21.83 26.93 -5.03
CA MET A 34 -22.21 25.66 -5.67
C MET A 34 -21.29 24.46 -5.35
N GLY A 35 -20.19 24.66 -4.60
CA GLY A 35 -19.24 23.58 -4.26
C GLY A 35 -18.39 23.08 -5.44
N GLN A 36 -18.57 23.63 -6.64
CA GLN A 36 -17.79 23.27 -7.82
C GLN A 36 -16.78 24.37 -8.14
N PHE A 37 -15.52 24.12 -7.80
CA PHE A 37 -14.42 24.96 -8.25
C PHE A 37 -13.91 24.44 -9.60
N GLY A 38 -14.08 25.23 -10.67
CA GLY A 38 -13.66 24.87 -12.02
C GLY A 38 -13.82 26.00 -13.03
N PRO A 39 -12.99 26.09 -14.08
CA PRO A 39 -13.35 26.90 -15.24
C PRO A 39 -14.66 26.36 -15.80
N THR A 40 -15.70 27.19 -15.80
CA THR A 40 -16.94 26.88 -16.51
C THR A 40 -16.66 27.11 -17.98
N ILE A 41 -16.66 26.03 -18.77
CA ILE A 41 -16.47 26.10 -20.22
C ILE A 41 -17.83 25.88 -20.86
N GLU A 42 -18.20 26.75 -21.79
CA GLU A 42 -19.41 26.58 -22.58
C GLU A 42 -19.26 25.31 -23.43
N GLY A 43 -20.07 24.31 -23.11
CA GLY A 43 -20.11 23.06 -23.82
C GLY A 43 -20.59 23.27 -25.27
N ILE A 44 -20.27 22.31 -26.13
CA ILE A 44 -20.59 22.33 -27.57
C ILE A 44 -22.11 22.45 -27.84
N TYR A 45 -22.95 22.21 -26.82
CA TYR A 45 -24.41 22.31 -26.84
C TYR A 45 -24.96 23.50 -26.03
N GLY A 46 -24.14 24.51 -25.70
CA GLY A 46 -24.55 25.69 -24.94
C GLY A 46 -24.84 25.41 -23.46
N GLN A 47 -24.29 24.33 -22.91
CA GLN A 47 -24.43 23.95 -21.50
C GLN A 47 -23.16 24.39 -20.76
N ASP A 48 -23.29 25.02 -19.61
CA ASP A 48 -22.14 25.32 -18.75
C ASP A 48 -21.58 24.03 -18.14
N VAL A 49 -20.36 23.65 -18.55
CA VAL A 49 -19.64 22.49 -17.99
C VAL A 49 -18.65 23.00 -16.95
N THR A 50 -18.92 22.70 -15.68
CA THR A 50 -18.01 23.02 -14.58
C THR A 50 -17.03 21.87 -14.37
N PHE A 51 -15.72 22.15 -14.37
CA PHE A 51 -14.68 21.16 -14.10
C PHE A 51 -14.31 21.17 -12.62
N PRO A 52 -14.76 20.21 -11.76
CA PRO A 52 -14.52 20.26 -10.32
C PRO A 52 -13.06 19.92 -9.97
N LEU A 53 -12.15 20.88 -10.17
CA LEU A 53 -10.74 20.81 -9.79
C LEU A 53 -10.59 20.78 -8.25
N GLY A 54 -11.55 21.33 -7.52
CA GLY A 54 -11.59 21.25 -6.05
C GLY A 54 -11.71 19.81 -5.54
N ASP A 55 -12.58 19.01 -6.14
CA ASP A 55 -12.75 17.60 -5.78
C ASP A 55 -11.50 16.78 -6.10
N LEU A 56 -10.82 17.12 -7.19
CA LEU A 56 -9.56 16.48 -7.57
C LEU A 56 -8.47 16.75 -6.51
N ILE A 57 -8.29 17.99 -6.07
CA ILE A 57 -7.30 18.34 -5.05
C ILE A 57 -7.65 17.66 -3.72
N SER A 58 -8.93 17.69 -3.32
CA SER A 58 -9.43 17.00 -2.13
C SER A 58 -9.14 15.48 -2.19
N ALA A 59 -9.40 14.85 -3.33
CA ALA A 59 -9.13 13.42 -3.54
C ALA A 59 -7.63 13.09 -3.45
N VAL A 60 -6.77 13.95 -4.00
CA VAL A 60 -5.30 13.78 -3.91
C VAL A 60 -4.84 13.89 -2.45
N ILE A 61 -5.34 14.87 -1.70
CA ILE A 61 -5.00 15.04 -0.28
C ILE A 61 -5.50 13.85 0.53
N SER A 62 -6.71 13.36 0.25
CA SER A 62 -7.25 12.14 0.86
C SER A 62 -6.36 10.92 0.62
N PHE A 63 -5.92 10.72 -0.62
CA PHE A 63 -5.02 9.64 -0.98
C PHE A 63 -3.71 9.69 -0.18
N PHE A 64 -3.09 10.87 -0.08
CA PHE A 64 -1.88 11.05 0.72
C PHE A 64 -2.12 10.82 2.22
N ALA A 65 -3.25 11.28 2.76
CA ALA A 65 -3.60 11.04 4.16
C ALA A 65 -3.72 9.53 4.45
N VAL A 66 -4.41 8.77 3.58
CA VAL A 66 -4.48 7.31 3.69
C VAL A 66 -3.10 6.68 3.61
N ALA A 67 -2.29 7.08 2.63
CA ALA A 67 -0.93 6.56 2.47
C ALA A 67 -0.06 6.80 3.72
N VAL A 68 -0.14 7.99 4.33
CA VAL A 68 0.58 8.31 5.57
C VAL A 68 0.14 7.43 6.73
N VAL A 69 -1.17 7.26 6.95
CA VAL A 69 -1.68 6.41 8.04
C VAL A 69 -1.24 4.96 7.83
N VAL A 70 -1.41 4.42 6.62
CA VAL A 70 -0.99 3.04 6.29
C VAL A 70 0.52 2.87 6.47
N TYR A 71 1.30 3.84 6.02
CA TYR A 71 2.75 3.82 6.18
C TYR A 71 3.15 3.80 7.65
N PHE A 72 2.59 4.67 8.49
CA PHE A 72 2.95 4.73 9.91
C PHE A 72 2.44 3.53 10.72
N VAL A 73 1.27 2.96 10.40
CA VAL A 73 0.68 1.87 11.18
C VAL A 73 1.19 0.50 10.75
N PHE A 74 1.51 0.30 9.47
CA PHE A 74 1.94 -1.00 8.97
C PHE A 74 3.39 -0.99 8.50
N VAL A 75 3.79 -0.06 7.64
CA VAL A 75 5.11 -0.08 7.01
C VAL A 75 6.22 0.26 8.02
N TYR A 76 6.04 1.31 8.81
CA TYR A 76 7.01 1.77 9.80
C TYR A 76 7.29 0.72 10.89
N PRO A 77 6.30 0.15 11.60
CA PRO A 77 6.56 -0.87 12.61
C PRO A 77 7.08 -2.16 11.99
N MET A 78 6.60 -2.56 10.82
CA MET A 78 7.14 -3.73 10.12
C MET A 78 8.62 -3.52 9.77
N ASN A 79 8.98 -2.33 9.28
CA ASN A 79 10.36 -1.99 8.97
C ASN A 79 11.23 -1.91 10.24
N HIS A 80 10.69 -1.37 11.34
CA HIS A 80 11.39 -1.27 12.62
C HIS A 80 11.60 -2.64 13.29
N ILE A 81 10.60 -3.53 13.24
CA ILE A 81 10.72 -4.90 13.74
C ILE A 81 11.73 -5.69 12.89
N LYS A 82 11.69 -5.53 11.56
CA LYS A 82 12.69 -6.12 10.66
C LYS A 82 14.10 -5.61 10.98
N ALA A 83 14.27 -4.32 11.25
CA ALA A 83 15.55 -3.72 11.63
C ALA A 83 16.05 -4.25 12.99
N LEU A 84 15.18 -4.40 13.99
CA LEU A 84 15.52 -4.96 15.30
C LEU A 84 15.85 -6.46 15.23
N ALA A 85 15.14 -7.21 14.40
CA ALA A 85 15.43 -8.62 14.14
C ALA A 85 16.78 -8.78 13.43
N ALA A 86 17.06 -7.94 12.42
CA ALA A 86 18.35 -7.92 11.72
C ALA A 86 19.51 -7.53 12.64
N ALA A 87 19.31 -6.56 13.54
CA ALA A 87 20.30 -6.14 14.52
C ALA A 87 20.61 -7.24 15.57
N ARG A 88 19.60 -8.02 15.98
CA ARG A 88 19.79 -9.18 16.88
C ARG A 88 20.45 -10.38 16.19
N ALA A 89 20.28 -10.52 14.88
CA ALA A 89 20.85 -11.63 14.12
C ALA A 89 22.31 -11.39 13.67
N GLY A 90 22.86 -10.17 13.83
CA GLY A 90 24.22 -9.85 13.40
C GLY A 90 24.44 -9.94 11.88
N LEU A 91 23.36 -10.04 11.10
CA LEU A 91 23.38 -10.22 9.65
C LEU A 91 22.94 -8.90 9.01
N THR A 92 23.91 -8.05 8.69
CA THR A 92 23.77 -7.15 7.56
C THR A 92 23.70 -8.01 6.31
N GLU A 93 22.49 -8.38 5.91
CA GLU A 93 22.00 -8.44 4.53
C GLU A 93 20.66 -9.18 4.49
N ALA A 94 19.72 -8.57 3.77
CA ALA A 94 18.48 -9.15 3.29
C ALA A 94 17.56 -9.77 4.36
N ALA A 95 16.59 -8.96 4.80
CA ALA A 95 15.27 -9.48 5.17
C ALA A 95 14.61 -10.12 3.94
N GLN A 96 15.13 -11.26 3.50
CA GLN A 96 14.24 -12.29 2.98
C GLN A 96 13.45 -12.73 4.20
N GLU A 97 12.13 -12.71 4.08
CA GLU A 97 11.26 -13.54 4.93
C GLU A 97 11.92 -14.93 5.10
N PRO A 98 11.55 -15.76 6.08
CA PRO A 98 11.76 -17.18 5.90
C PRO A 98 10.94 -17.55 4.65
N LYS A 99 11.51 -17.34 3.46
CA LYS A 99 11.06 -17.89 2.21
C LYS A 99 11.08 -19.35 2.56
N LEU A 100 9.89 -19.92 2.74
CA LEU A 100 9.78 -21.37 2.63
C LEU A 100 10.60 -21.74 1.41
N PRO A 101 11.49 -22.75 1.52
CA PRO A 101 12.41 -23.09 0.46
C PRO A 101 11.66 -23.04 -0.85
N THR A 102 12.12 -22.16 -1.73
CA THR A 102 11.48 -21.93 -3.02
C THR A 102 11.40 -23.30 -3.70
N GLU A 103 10.37 -23.57 -4.51
CA GLU A 103 10.24 -24.89 -5.14
C GLU A 103 11.53 -25.31 -5.85
N GLN A 104 12.26 -24.33 -6.41
CA GLN A 104 13.59 -24.51 -6.99
C GLN A 104 14.66 -25.00 -5.98
N GLU A 105 14.69 -24.47 -4.76
CA GLU A 105 15.62 -24.90 -3.69
C GLU A 105 15.30 -26.31 -3.21
N ILE A 106 14.01 -26.67 -3.17
CA ILE A 106 13.57 -28.04 -2.85
C ILE A 106 14.02 -29.00 -3.96
N LEU A 107 13.86 -28.61 -5.23
CA LEU A 107 14.29 -29.45 -6.36
C LEU A 107 15.81 -29.65 -6.42
N ILE A 108 16.60 -28.63 -6.06
CA ILE A 108 18.06 -28.76 -5.92
C ILE A 108 18.40 -29.75 -4.81
N GLN A 109 17.75 -29.65 -3.64
CA GLN A 109 17.95 -30.60 -2.54
C GLN A 109 17.57 -32.03 -2.93
N ILE A 110 16.48 -32.21 -3.68
CA ILE A 110 16.07 -33.54 -4.19
C ILE A 110 17.11 -34.09 -5.18
N ARG A 111 17.62 -33.28 -6.11
CA ARG A 111 18.69 -33.68 -7.04
C ARG A 111 19.94 -34.13 -6.28
N ASP A 112 20.39 -33.33 -5.32
CA ASP A 112 21.60 -33.61 -4.56
C ASP A 112 21.45 -34.86 -3.67
N LEU A 113 20.26 -35.11 -3.13
CA LEU A 113 19.94 -36.35 -2.42
C LEU A 113 19.92 -37.56 -3.37
N LEU A 114 19.38 -37.40 -4.57
CA LEU A 114 19.29 -38.47 -5.57
C LEU A 114 20.67 -38.83 -6.14
N GLU A 115 21.55 -37.85 -6.37
CA GLU A 115 22.96 -38.08 -6.77
C GLU A 115 23.73 -38.84 -5.69
N LYS A 116 23.55 -38.48 -4.41
CA LYS A 116 24.15 -39.22 -3.28
C LYS A 116 23.64 -40.67 -3.21
N GLN A 117 22.39 -40.90 -3.57
CA GLN A 117 21.80 -42.24 -3.56
C GLN A 117 22.24 -43.09 -4.77
N SER A 118 22.40 -42.47 -5.95
CA SER A 118 22.85 -43.14 -7.18
C SER A 118 24.37 -43.37 -7.25
N GLY A 119 25.17 -42.69 -6.42
CA GLY A 119 26.59 -42.98 -6.22
C GLY A 119 26.90 -44.17 -5.28
N THR A 120 25.89 -44.84 -4.71
CA THR A 120 26.08 -46.03 -3.86
C THR A 120 25.89 -47.30 -4.69
N PRO A 121 26.91 -48.14 -4.93
CA PRO A 121 26.73 -49.37 -5.69
C PRO A 121 25.77 -50.33 -4.96
N PRO A 122 25.02 -51.18 -5.70
CA PRO A 122 24.02 -52.06 -5.10
C PRO A 122 24.68 -52.94 -4.03
N ARG A 123 24.18 -52.88 -2.80
CA ARG A 123 24.52 -53.86 -1.78
C ARG A 123 23.96 -55.21 -2.25
N ALA A 124 24.87 -56.09 -2.65
CA ALA A 124 24.61 -57.51 -2.88
C ALA A 124 24.13 -58.19 -1.59
#